data_AF-A0A956FU98-F1
#
_entry.id   AF-A0A956FU98-F1
#
_cell.length_a   1.000
_cell.length_b   1.000
_cell.length_c   1.000
_cell.angle_alpha   90.00
_cell.angle_beta   90.00
_cell.angle_gamma   90.00
#
_symmetry.space_group_name_H-M   'P 1'
#
loop_
_entity.id
_entity.type
_entity.pdbx_description
1 polymer ?
#
loop_
_entity_poly.entity_id
_entity_poly.type
_entity_poly.pdbx_seq_one_letter_code
_entity_poly.pdbx_strand_id
1 'polypeptide(L)'
;MKTQTFEIDGALEVDTTPRGVDPDEPASFGGEEEDDDELTWAQSFVDEPWDDYDPEGDDPESAADIVDFSGVELEDDSTYERWLQSGLKALVFPTLTVDGALGRRTREAIKRFQSRAHVLRGRGPRLAVDGVAGENTIKALEELTQSDAPSRHEGDPAPASPRTDAPEATAQTQQETPPPEPVSEQLYTADAEGVLVREIEQDGNTVYVISSGGDEVRFSYWTEDFRKYKPYNVSRYRGAKKGLVDDQTILDAGYSTSELGILHANAMKESGGTYGAINTWDDQLVSWGMAQFAGHAGTLAALLAALKENPRSAAAYKRWFADNGLDVEYGAYPWKDTTKKGWHVVVKDGEKVHRGDDGWSYVRTQPRLLGAFMLAGNDPAIAVGQILFWREKFLNRAIRKIIGEEKGVRSGARVMEYVTAERTLALMVRLFNWMPAYVRRWGDRFLAELAEAEPDRDIYKTSTWDQDLEDWWAERVMKERRDVKKGSYDTYALDLSRTRGSFVVGENE
;
A
#
# COMPACT_ATOMS: atom_id res chain seq x y z
N MET A 1 13.31 68.18 -19.90
CA MET A 1 12.79 68.17 -21.29
C MET A 1 13.51 67.10 -22.10
N LYS A 2 12.96 65.88 -22.11
CA LYS A 2 13.19 64.81 -23.11
C LYS A 2 12.20 63.70 -22.77
N THR A 3 11.11 63.63 -23.51
CA THR A 3 10.13 62.56 -23.39
C THR A 3 10.65 61.35 -24.15
N GLN A 4 10.47 60.15 -23.61
CA GLN A 4 10.64 58.92 -24.37
C GLN A 4 9.39 58.07 -24.15
N THR A 5 8.50 58.13 -25.13
CA THR A 5 7.30 57.30 -25.19
C THR A 5 7.70 55.90 -25.59
N PHE A 6 7.18 54.89 -24.89
CA PHE A 6 7.08 53.52 -25.39
C PHE A 6 5.60 53.18 -25.50
N GLU A 7 5.25 52.51 -26.58
CA GLU A 7 3.85 52.21 -26.93
C GLU A 7 3.32 51.08 -26.05
N ILE A 8 2.04 51.15 -25.69
CA ILE A 8 1.33 50.11 -24.95
C ILE A 8 0.64 49.24 -25.99
N ASP A 9 1.04 47.98 -26.07
CA ASP A 9 0.32 46.96 -26.83
C ASP A 9 0.37 45.62 -26.07
N GLY A 10 -0.67 44.81 -26.22
CA GLY A 10 -0.91 43.62 -25.39
C GLY A 10 -1.76 43.89 -24.15
N ALA A 11 -2.82 43.10 -23.98
CA ALA A 11 -3.68 43.14 -22.81
C ALA A 11 -3.01 42.45 -21.60
N LEU A 12 -3.26 42.98 -20.40
CA LEU A 12 -2.89 42.32 -19.14
C LEU A 12 -3.83 41.14 -18.87
N GLU A 13 -3.50 39.99 -19.45
CA GLU A 13 -4.00 38.71 -18.97
C GLU A 13 -3.30 38.41 -17.63
N VAL A 14 -4.08 38.41 -16.55
CA VAL A 14 -3.56 38.16 -15.20
C VAL A 14 -3.52 36.66 -14.99
N ASP A 15 -2.35 36.06 -15.15
CA ASP A 15 -2.11 34.67 -14.82
C ASP A 15 -2.35 34.42 -13.31
N THR A 16 -3.42 33.69 -13.01
CA THR A 16 -3.79 33.25 -11.66
C THR A 16 -3.39 31.80 -11.38
N THR A 17 -2.57 31.19 -12.23
CA THR A 17 -2.17 29.78 -12.10
C THR A 17 -1.16 29.62 -10.95
N PRO A 18 -1.40 28.73 -9.97
CA PRO A 18 -0.40 28.41 -8.95
C PRO A 18 0.88 27.83 -9.59
N ARG A 19 2.05 28.27 -9.12
CA ARG A 19 3.34 27.77 -9.61
C ARG A 19 3.45 26.25 -9.43
N GLY A 20 3.64 25.52 -10.53
CA GLY A 20 3.87 24.07 -10.52
C GLY A 20 3.03 23.27 -11.53
N VAL A 21 2.12 23.91 -12.27
CA VAL A 21 1.31 23.24 -13.30
C VAL A 21 1.99 23.35 -14.67
N ASP A 22 2.63 22.27 -15.10
CA ASP A 22 2.97 22.01 -16.50
C ASP A 22 2.41 20.63 -16.89
N PRO A 23 1.38 20.55 -17.76
CA PRO A 23 0.77 19.28 -18.17
C PRO A 23 1.62 18.46 -19.16
N ASP A 24 2.69 19.04 -19.72
CA ASP A 24 3.60 18.37 -20.66
C ASP A 24 4.81 17.70 -19.96
N GLU A 25 5.01 17.93 -18.65
CA GLU A 25 6.15 17.36 -17.89
C GLU A 25 6.05 15.81 -17.78
N PRO A 26 7.02 15.04 -18.31
CA PRO A 26 6.91 13.58 -18.38
C PRO A 26 7.23 12.91 -17.04
N ALA A 27 6.27 12.18 -16.48
CA ALA A 27 6.50 11.31 -15.33
C ALA A 27 7.39 10.12 -15.74
N SER A 28 8.63 10.09 -15.25
CA SER A 28 9.59 9.02 -15.56
C SER A 28 10.68 8.89 -14.49
N PHE A 29 10.79 7.69 -13.90
CA PHE A 29 11.87 7.34 -12.99
C PHE A 29 13.06 6.82 -13.80
N GLY A 30 13.83 7.78 -14.29
CA GLY A 30 15.04 7.56 -15.08
C GLY A 30 16.14 8.51 -14.64
N GLY A 31 16.61 8.33 -13.40
CA GLY A 31 17.96 8.79 -13.05
C GLY A 31 18.99 7.91 -13.76
N GLU A 32 20.16 8.46 -14.06
CA GLU A 32 21.26 7.73 -14.69
C GLU A 32 21.94 6.79 -13.67
N GLU A 33 21.28 5.69 -13.31
CA GLU A 33 21.93 4.59 -12.57
C GLU A 33 22.85 3.82 -13.54
N GLU A 34 24.16 4.01 -13.39
CA GLU A 34 25.18 3.11 -13.95
C GLU A 34 25.13 1.75 -13.23
N ASP A 35 24.21 0.91 -13.71
CA ASP A 35 24.16 -0.54 -13.50
C ASP A 35 25.45 -1.19 -14.05
N ASP A 36 26.50 -1.22 -13.23
CA ASP A 36 27.57 -2.22 -13.36
C ASP A 36 27.06 -3.54 -12.77
N ASP A 37 27.12 -4.61 -13.56
CA ASP A 37 26.78 -5.97 -13.14
C ASP A 37 27.83 -6.57 -12.16
N GLU A 38 27.57 -7.78 -11.65
CA GLU A 38 28.47 -8.60 -10.80
C GLU A 38 28.67 -8.20 -9.31
N LEU A 39 27.57 -7.89 -8.60
CA LEU A 39 27.43 -8.34 -7.20
C LEU A 39 26.18 -9.24 -7.05
N THR A 40 26.31 -10.32 -6.28
CA THR A 40 25.42 -11.50 -6.30
C THR A 40 24.04 -11.26 -5.65
N TRP A 41 23.19 -10.49 -6.35
CA TRP A 41 21.82 -10.14 -5.96
C TRP A 41 20.91 -11.36 -5.69
N ALA A 42 21.18 -12.49 -6.34
CA ALA A 42 20.33 -13.70 -6.38
C ALA A 42 20.25 -14.54 -5.08
N GLN A 43 20.75 -14.08 -3.93
CA GLN A 43 20.81 -14.89 -2.68
C GLN A 43 20.38 -14.17 -1.39
N SER A 44 19.72 -13.00 -1.46
CA SER A 44 19.23 -12.30 -0.27
C SER A 44 17.73 -11.96 -0.26
N PHE A 45 17.05 -12.05 -1.41
CA PHE A 45 15.60 -12.03 -1.49
C PHE A 45 15.08 -13.46 -1.68
N VAL A 46 14.76 -14.12 -0.57
CA VAL A 46 13.57 -14.99 -0.62
C VAL A 46 12.41 -14.01 -0.70
N ASP A 47 11.84 -13.85 -1.89
CA ASP A 47 10.66 -13.03 -2.15
C ASP A 47 9.45 -13.63 -1.43
N GLU A 48 9.39 -13.60 -0.10
CA GLU A 48 8.22 -14.03 0.65
C GLU A 48 7.03 -13.13 0.29
N PRO A 49 5.81 -13.70 0.11
CA PRO A 49 4.67 -12.89 -0.27
C PRO A 49 4.36 -11.91 0.86
N TRP A 50 3.96 -10.69 0.54
CA TRP A 50 3.59 -9.72 1.56
C TRP A 50 2.49 -10.25 2.48
N ASP A 51 2.85 -10.59 3.72
CA ASP A 51 1.90 -10.84 4.79
C ASP A 51 1.54 -9.51 5.45
N ASP A 52 0.25 -9.21 5.55
CA ASP A 52 -0.26 -8.00 6.21
C ASP A 52 0.04 -7.95 7.71
N TYR A 53 0.31 -9.11 8.33
CA TYR A 53 0.60 -9.27 9.75
C TYR A 53 2.11 -9.14 10.06
N ASP A 54 2.44 -8.55 11.21
CA ASP A 54 3.81 -8.44 11.71
C ASP A 54 3.94 -9.03 13.12
N PRO A 55 4.41 -10.30 13.29
CA PRO A 55 4.60 -10.88 14.61
C PRO A 55 5.69 -10.19 15.44
N GLU A 56 6.48 -9.29 14.85
CA GLU A 56 7.54 -8.51 15.50
C GLU A 56 7.15 -7.03 15.66
N GLY A 57 5.89 -6.68 15.39
CA GLY A 57 5.26 -5.39 15.70
C GLY A 57 4.04 -5.52 16.60
N ASP A 58 3.22 -6.56 16.37
CA ASP A 58 2.06 -6.94 17.19
C ASP A 58 2.48 -7.85 18.38
N ASP A 59 3.45 -7.41 19.20
CA ASP A 59 3.98 -8.22 20.33
C ASP A 59 2.85 -8.68 21.29
N PRO A 60 2.65 -9.99 21.48
CA PRO A 60 1.64 -10.53 22.39
C PRO A 60 2.01 -10.50 23.88
N GLU A 61 3.27 -10.26 24.23
CA GLU A 61 3.75 -10.21 25.63
C GLU A 61 3.95 -8.76 26.13
N SER A 62 3.88 -7.75 25.26
CA SER A 62 3.88 -6.33 25.63
C SER A 62 2.71 -5.95 26.54
N ALA A 63 3.01 -5.67 27.82
CA ALA A 63 2.00 -5.40 28.84
C ALA A 63 1.23 -4.07 28.71
N ALA A 64 1.56 -3.23 27.72
CA ALA A 64 0.92 -1.94 27.48
C ALA A 64 -0.49 -2.06 26.88
N ASP A 65 -0.74 -3.10 26.07
CA ASP A 65 -1.99 -3.29 25.34
C ASP A 65 -3.01 -4.20 26.07
N ILE A 66 -2.71 -4.63 27.30
CA ILE A 66 -3.57 -5.57 28.05
C ILE A 66 -4.72 -4.78 28.69
N VAL A 67 -5.78 -4.58 27.90
CA VAL A 67 -7.08 -4.11 28.39
C VAL A 67 -7.66 -5.16 29.35
N ASP A 68 -8.36 -4.72 30.39
CA ASP A 68 -9.09 -5.61 31.29
C ASP A 68 -10.37 -6.12 30.60
N PHE A 69 -10.30 -7.31 30.02
CA PHE A 69 -11.40 -7.95 29.29
C PHE A 69 -12.47 -8.61 30.18
N SER A 70 -12.62 -8.20 31.45
CA SER A 70 -13.60 -8.76 32.41
C SER A 70 -15.06 -8.33 32.14
N GLY A 71 -15.54 -8.53 30.91
CA GLY A 71 -16.91 -8.25 30.49
C GLY A 71 -16.99 -7.84 29.02
N VAL A 72 -16.79 -8.79 28.10
CA VAL A 72 -16.88 -8.52 26.66
C VAL A 72 -18.35 -8.33 26.24
N GLU A 73 -18.72 -7.11 25.88
CA GLU A 73 -19.98 -6.81 25.19
C GLU A 73 -19.78 -6.93 23.68
N LEU A 74 -20.61 -7.74 23.00
CA LEU A 74 -20.57 -7.92 21.55
C LEU A 74 -21.49 -6.90 20.88
N GLU A 75 -20.99 -6.22 19.85
CA GLU A 75 -21.71 -5.15 19.13
C GLU A 75 -22.84 -5.70 18.25
N ASP A 76 -22.62 -6.86 17.63
CA ASP A 76 -23.60 -7.60 16.82
C ASP A 76 -23.22 -9.09 16.78
N ASP A 77 -24.16 -9.96 17.15
CA ASP A 77 -24.04 -11.42 17.17
C ASP A 77 -25.04 -12.10 16.22
N SER A 78 -25.72 -11.34 15.34
CA SER A 78 -26.87 -11.81 14.56
C SER A 78 -26.53 -12.74 13.38
N THR A 79 -25.25 -12.82 13.02
CA THR A 79 -24.64 -13.76 12.06
C THR A 79 -23.23 -14.15 12.53
N TYR A 80 -22.72 -15.29 12.04
CA TYR A 80 -21.38 -15.79 12.33
C TYR A 80 -20.29 -14.75 12.01
N GLU A 81 -20.41 -14.08 10.87
CA GLU A 81 -19.46 -13.06 10.42
C GLU A 81 -19.42 -11.85 11.36
N ARG A 82 -20.60 -11.41 11.83
CA ARG A 82 -20.76 -10.29 12.75
C ARG A 82 -20.28 -10.62 14.16
N TRP A 83 -20.66 -11.79 14.69
CA TRP A 83 -20.15 -12.31 15.96
C TRP A 83 -18.62 -12.39 15.97
N LEU A 84 -18.04 -12.93 14.88
CA LEU A 84 -16.60 -13.04 14.71
C LEU A 84 -15.93 -11.66 14.71
N GLN A 85 -16.46 -10.69 13.96
CA GLN A 85 -15.97 -9.31 13.98
C GLN A 85 -16.13 -8.65 15.36
N SER A 86 -17.27 -8.80 16.03
CA SER A 86 -17.52 -8.26 17.39
C SER A 86 -16.51 -8.78 18.41
N GLY A 87 -16.29 -10.11 18.45
CA GLY A 87 -15.32 -10.71 19.39
C GLY A 87 -13.88 -10.27 19.10
N LEU A 88 -13.49 -10.22 17.83
CA LEU A 88 -12.16 -9.76 17.42
C LEU A 88 -11.96 -8.26 17.69
N LYS A 89 -12.99 -7.44 17.49
CA LYS A 89 -12.99 -6.01 17.78
C LYS A 89 -12.75 -5.77 19.26
N ALA A 90 -13.56 -6.41 20.11
CA ALA A 90 -13.48 -6.26 21.56
C ALA A 90 -12.16 -6.78 22.15
N LEU A 91 -11.59 -7.88 21.62
CA LEU A 91 -10.42 -8.53 22.21
C LEU A 91 -9.06 -8.07 21.67
N VAL A 92 -8.95 -7.64 20.41
CA VAL A 92 -7.63 -7.34 19.78
C VAL A 92 -7.60 -6.21 18.74
N PHE A 93 -8.74 -5.69 18.27
CA PHE A 93 -8.74 -4.65 17.22
C PHE A 93 -9.93 -3.68 17.38
N PRO A 94 -9.91 -2.76 18.37
CA PRO A 94 -11.06 -1.89 18.67
C PRO A 94 -11.58 -1.02 17.51
N THR A 95 -10.74 -0.74 16.50
CA THR A 95 -11.11 0.00 15.28
C THR A 95 -11.54 -0.90 14.10
N LEU A 96 -11.86 -2.18 14.35
CA LEU A 96 -12.50 -3.07 13.39
C LEU A 96 -14.00 -2.69 13.20
N THR A 97 -14.51 -2.84 11.99
CA THR A 97 -15.92 -2.62 11.65
C THR A 97 -16.70 -3.95 11.78
N VAL A 98 -17.94 -3.89 12.24
CA VAL A 98 -18.86 -5.04 12.31
C VAL A 98 -19.89 -4.94 11.17
N ASP A 99 -19.45 -5.30 9.97
CA ASP A 99 -20.18 -5.14 8.71
C ASP A 99 -20.63 -6.47 8.07
N GLY A 100 -20.17 -7.62 8.60
CA GLY A 100 -20.40 -8.96 8.05
C GLY A 100 -19.41 -9.37 6.96
N ALA A 101 -18.44 -8.52 6.60
CA ALA A 101 -17.45 -8.80 5.56
C ALA A 101 -16.15 -9.39 6.13
N LEU A 102 -15.88 -10.67 5.84
CA LEU A 102 -14.62 -11.33 6.23
C LEU A 102 -13.45 -10.92 5.30
N GLY A 103 -13.12 -9.63 5.30
CA GLY A 103 -12.04 -9.02 4.53
C GLY A 103 -10.63 -9.12 5.15
N ARG A 104 -9.73 -8.28 4.64
CA ARG A 104 -8.36 -8.01 5.11
C ARG A 104 -8.34 -7.61 6.58
N ARG A 105 -9.15 -6.60 6.95
CA ARG A 105 -9.18 -6.08 8.34
C ARG A 105 -9.58 -7.19 9.32
N THR A 106 -10.59 -7.98 8.95
CA THR A 106 -11.04 -9.14 9.73
C THR A 106 -9.97 -10.24 9.80
N ARG A 107 -9.26 -10.55 8.69
CA ARG A 107 -8.13 -11.51 8.69
C ARG A 107 -6.94 -11.06 9.54
N GLU A 108 -6.61 -9.77 9.53
CA GLU A 108 -5.57 -9.20 10.39
C GLU A 108 -5.96 -9.29 11.86
N ALA A 109 -7.23 -8.99 12.19
CA ALA A 109 -7.77 -9.19 13.53
C ALA A 109 -7.71 -10.66 13.96
N ILE A 110 -8.05 -11.61 13.07
CA ILE A 110 -7.88 -13.06 13.33
C ILE A 110 -6.41 -13.39 13.64
N LYS A 111 -5.43 -12.84 12.91
CA LYS A 111 -4.01 -13.11 13.18
C LYS A 111 -3.54 -12.53 14.52
N ARG A 112 -3.89 -11.28 14.85
CA ARG A 112 -3.62 -10.67 16.17
C ARG A 112 -4.28 -11.45 17.30
N PHE A 113 -5.50 -11.96 17.08
CA PHE A 113 -6.16 -12.85 18.02
C PHE A 113 -5.39 -14.17 18.16
N GLN A 114 -5.03 -14.84 17.07
CA GLN A 114 -4.32 -16.11 17.10
C GLN A 114 -2.98 -16.03 17.85
N SER A 115 -2.24 -14.92 17.75
CA SER A 115 -1.02 -14.70 18.53
C SER A 115 -1.31 -14.38 20.01
N ARG A 116 -2.22 -13.44 20.31
CA ARG A 116 -2.55 -13.02 21.69
C ARG A 116 -3.39 -14.04 22.47
N ALA A 117 -4.13 -14.95 21.83
CA ALA A 117 -5.05 -15.91 22.46
C ALA A 117 -4.41 -16.87 23.48
N HIS A 118 -3.09 -17.04 23.49
CA HIS A 118 -2.41 -17.83 24.52
C HIS A 118 -2.14 -17.04 25.82
N VAL A 119 -2.04 -15.71 25.72
CA VAL A 119 -1.92 -14.76 26.84
C VAL A 119 -3.31 -14.41 27.37
N LEU A 120 -4.26 -14.09 26.49
CA LEU A 120 -5.65 -13.73 26.84
C LEU A 120 -6.35 -14.80 27.69
N ARG A 121 -6.13 -16.08 27.40
CA ARG A 121 -6.69 -17.21 28.17
C ARG A 121 -5.88 -17.60 29.41
N GLY A 122 -4.75 -16.95 29.66
CA GLY A 122 -3.82 -17.24 30.75
C GLY A 122 -3.05 -18.57 30.67
N ARG A 123 -3.69 -19.66 30.20
CA ARG A 123 -3.09 -20.99 29.98
C ARG A 123 -3.77 -21.77 28.84
N GLY A 124 -3.38 -21.50 27.59
CA GLY A 124 -3.81 -22.28 26.43
C GLY A 124 -2.66 -22.61 25.46
N PRO A 125 -2.80 -23.65 24.60
CA PRO A 125 -1.86 -23.87 23.50
C PRO A 125 -1.89 -22.67 22.54
N ARG A 126 -0.71 -22.28 22.02
CA ARG A 126 -0.60 -21.26 20.97
C ARG A 126 -1.36 -21.72 19.73
N LEU A 127 -2.19 -20.83 19.17
CA LEU A 127 -2.89 -21.10 17.91
C LEU A 127 -1.92 -20.95 16.73
N ALA A 128 -2.23 -21.58 15.60
CA ALA A 128 -1.54 -21.29 14.35
C ALA A 128 -1.98 -19.88 13.87
N VAL A 129 -1.03 -19.01 13.55
CA VAL A 129 -1.31 -17.62 13.13
C VAL A 129 -1.49 -17.56 11.60
N ASP A 130 -2.53 -18.24 11.12
CA ASP A 130 -2.76 -18.48 9.68
C ASP A 130 -3.82 -17.57 9.05
N GLY A 131 -4.47 -16.72 9.86
CA GLY A 131 -5.54 -15.81 9.46
C GLY A 131 -6.90 -16.47 9.21
N VAL A 132 -7.12 -17.70 9.70
CA VAL A 132 -8.36 -18.46 9.51
C VAL A 132 -9.07 -18.70 10.85
N ALA A 133 -10.35 -18.34 10.90
CA ALA A 133 -11.25 -18.70 11.99
C ALA A 133 -11.64 -20.19 11.90
N GLY A 134 -10.67 -21.09 12.06
CA GLY A 134 -10.90 -22.53 12.19
C GLY A 134 -11.36 -22.92 13.59
N GLU A 135 -11.72 -24.19 13.78
CA GLU A 135 -12.31 -24.74 15.01
C GLU A 135 -11.59 -24.32 16.31
N ASN A 136 -10.25 -24.35 16.33
CA ASN A 136 -9.46 -23.95 17.49
C ASN A 136 -9.44 -22.43 17.74
N THR A 137 -9.62 -21.62 16.69
CA THR A 137 -9.77 -20.16 16.78
C THR A 137 -11.16 -19.80 17.30
N ILE A 138 -12.21 -20.45 16.76
CA ILE A 138 -13.60 -20.27 17.18
C ILE A 138 -13.76 -20.59 18.67
N LYS A 139 -13.32 -21.78 19.11
CA LYS A 139 -13.40 -22.20 20.51
C LYS A 139 -12.68 -21.27 21.49
N ALA A 140 -11.58 -20.65 21.06
CA ALA A 140 -10.87 -19.66 21.87
C ALA A 140 -11.59 -18.31 21.93
N LEU A 141 -12.37 -17.95 20.91
CA LEU A 141 -13.27 -16.79 20.94
C LEU A 141 -14.47 -17.08 21.85
N GLU A 142 -15.14 -18.22 21.69
CA GLU A 142 -16.28 -18.64 22.54
C GLU A 142 -15.90 -18.64 24.04
N GLU A 143 -14.71 -19.16 24.37
CA GLU A 143 -14.13 -19.18 25.72
C GLU A 143 -13.89 -17.77 26.30
N LEU A 144 -13.52 -16.79 25.48
CA LEU A 144 -13.16 -15.43 25.89
C LEU A 144 -14.33 -14.42 25.83
N THR A 145 -15.26 -14.60 24.90
CA THR A 145 -16.47 -13.76 24.76
C THR A 145 -17.64 -14.27 25.60
N GLN A 146 -17.57 -15.51 26.10
CA GLN A 146 -18.65 -16.20 26.82
C GLN A 146 -19.94 -16.35 25.97
N SER A 147 -19.80 -16.42 24.65
CA SER A 147 -20.88 -16.57 23.67
C SER A 147 -20.53 -17.65 22.64
N ASP A 148 -21.45 -18.58 22.39
CA ASP A 148 -21.33 -19.59 21.33
C ASP A 148 -21.36 -18.93 19.93
N ALA A 149 -20.69 -19.54 18.95
CA ALA A 149 -20.71 -19.04 17.57
C ALA A 149 -22.09 -19.23 16.90
N PRO A 150 -22.71 -18.20 16.29
CA PRO A 150 -23.97 -18.34 15.57
C PRO A 150 -23.87 -19.31 14.39
N SER A 151 -24.88 -20.17 14.23
CA SER A 151 -24.99 -21.10 13.09
C SER A 151 -25.61 -20.50 11.82
N ARG A 152 -25.94 -19.20 11.86
CA ARG A 152 -26.51 -18.42 10.76
C ARG A 152 -25.43 -17.53 10.15
N HIS A 153 -25.31 -17.54 8.83
CA HIS A 153 -24.34 -16.74 8.08
C HIS A 153 -24.99 -15.51 7.42
N GLU A 154 -24.16 -14.55 7.02
CA GLU A 154 -24.57 -13.48 6.13
C GLU A 154 -25.13 -14.01 4.80
N GLY A 155 -26.24 -13.40 4.36
CA GLY A 155 -27.00 -13.87 3.20
C GLY A 155 -27.95 -15.05 3.46
N ASP A 156 -27.94 -15.68 4.65
CA ASP A 156 -28.94 -16.70 4.98
C ASP A 156 -30.36 -16.10 4.94
N PRO A 157 -31.33 -16.80 4.32
CA PRO A 157 -32.71 -16.32 4.21
C PRO A 157 -33.31 -16.15 5.60
N ALA A 158 -33.68 -14.91 5.94
CA ALA A 158 -34.28 -14.58 7.22
C ALA A 158 -35.52 -15.46 7.53
N PRO A 159 -35.74 -15.84 8.80
CA PRO A 159 -36.84 -16.73 9.19
C PRO A 159 -38.17 -16.19 8.69
N ALA A 160 -38.91 -17.03 7.96
CA ALA A 160 -39.97 -16.59 7.06
C ALA A 160 -41.18 -16.01 7.79
N SER A 161 -41.25 -14.68 7.85
CA SER A 161 -42.52 -13.97 7.98
C SER A 161 -43.36 -14.22 6.71
N PRO A 162 -44.69 -14.44 6.83
CA PRO A 162 -45.52 -14.83 5.70
C PRO A 162 -45.58 -13.73 4.64
N ARG A 163 -45.10 -14.06 3.42
CA ARG A 163 -45.17 -13.17 2.26
C ARG A 163 -46.61 -13.02 1.75
N THR A 164 -46.88 -11.92 1.06
CA THR A 164 -48.06 -11.73 0.22
C THR A 164 -47.57 -11.37 -1.18
N ASP A 165 -48.04 -12.07 -2.21
CA ASP A 165 -47.46 -12.00 -3.56
C ASP A 165 -48.06 -10.90 -4.45
N ALA A 166 -47.22 -10.26 -5.28
CA ALA A 166 -47.58 -9.60 -6.54
C ALA A 166 -46.30 -9.31 -7.37
N PRO A 167 -46.35 -9.21 -8.72
CA PRO A 167 -45.21 -9.62 -9.55
C PRO A 167 -44.52 -8.52 -10.39
N GLU A 168 -43.43 -8.93 -11.04
CA GLU A 168 -42.56 -8.13 -11.93
C GLU A 168 -43.20 -7.75 -13.29
N ALA A 169 -42.56 -6.80 -13.98
CA ALA A 169 -42.77 -6.49 -15.41
C ALA A 169 -41.41 -6.18 -16.08
N THR A 170 -41.27 -6.45 -17.37
CA THR A 170 -39.95 -6.58 -18.04
C THR A 170 -39.80 -5.83 -19.38
N ALA A 171 -38.53 -5.58 -19.74
CA ALA A 171 -37.94 -5.60 -21.09
C ALA A 171 -37.94 -4.36 -22.04
N GLN A 172 -36.71 -4.07 -22.52
CA GLN A 172 -36.28 -3.89 -23.93
C GLN A 172 -35.98 -2.48 -24.56
N THR A 173 -35.28 -2.55 -25.71
CA THR A 173 -34.22 -1.64 -26.21
C THR A 173 -34.48 -1.16 -27.66
N GLN A 174 -33.68 -0.22 -28.23
CA GLN A 174 -33.70 0.11 -29.67
C GLN A 174 -32.45 0.85 -30.22
N GLN A 175 -32.30 0.88 -31.57
CA GLN A 175 -31.20 1.40 -32.42
C GLN A 175 -31.83 2.05 -33.70
N GLU A 176 -31.19 2.77 -34.65
CA GLU A 176 -29.79 3.14 -34.99
C GLU A 176 -29.82 4.53 -35.74
N THR A 177 -29.02 5.02 -36.73
CA THR A 177 -27.90 4.59 -37.64
C THR A 177 -27.09 5.85 -38.11
N PRO A 178 -25.91 5.74 -38.78
CA PRO A 178 -24.99 6.86 -39.15
C PRO A 178 -25.00 7.17 -40.70
N PRO A 179 -23.97 7.73 -41.40
CA PRO A 179 -22.70 8.41 -41.04
C PRO A 179 -22.52 9.80 -41.77
N PRO A 180 -21.33 10.47 -41.93
CA PRO A 180 -20.11 9.99 -42.63
C PRO A 180 -18.74 10.30 -41.94
N GLU A 181 -17.67 9.79 -42.53
CA GLU A 181 -16.24 9.80 -42.11
C GLU A 181 -15.35 10.55 -43.16
N PRO A 182 -13.98 10.61 -43.13
CA PRO A 182 -13.02 9.88 -42.29
C PRO A 182 -11.84 10.68 -41.65
N VAL A 183 -11.35 10.20 -40.51
CA VAL A 183 -9.91 10.09 -40.16
C VAL A 183 -9.76 8.79 -39.36
N SER A 184 -8.71 7.99 -39.59
CA SER A 184 -8.62 6.62 -39.05
C SER A 184 -8.15 6.54 -37.59
N GLU A 185 -9.07 6.69 -36.63
CA GLU A 185 -8.93 6.14 -35.26
C GLU A 185 -9.40 4.67 -35.25
N GLN A 186 -8.66 3.76 -34.61
CA GLN A 186 -9.20 2.44 -34.24
C GLN A 186 -9.78 2.52 -32.81
N LEU A 187 -11.11 2.46 -32.71
CA LEU A 187 -11.87 2.55 -31.47
C LEU A 187 -12.22 1.16 -30.94
N TYR A 188 -11.65 0.77 -29.80
CA TYR A 188 -12.00 -0.48 -29.11
C TYR A 188 -12.97 -0.24 -27.95
N THR A 189 -14.24 -0.61 -28.18
CA THR A 189 -15.31 -0.84 -27.18
C THR A 189 -15.48 0.23 -26.09
N ALA A 190 -16.37 1.18 -26.36
CA ALA A 190 -16.90 2.11 -25.37
C ALA A 190 -18.20 1.61 -24.73
N ASP A 191 -18.19 1.37 -23.43
CA ASP A 191 -19.40 1.50 -22.59
C ASP A 191 -19.45 2.94 -22.07
N ALA A 192 -20.63 3.55 -21.98
CA ALA A 192 -20.79 5.01 -21.95
C ALA A 192 -20.21 5.75 -20.73
N GLU A 193 -19.81 5.05 -19.67
CA GLU A 193 -19.14 5.61 -18.47
C GLU A 193 -17.77 4.95 -18.18
N GLY A 194 -17.30 4.08 -19.07
CA GLY A 194 -16.15 3.20 -18.84
C GLY A 194 -14.77 3.84 -19.07
N VAL A 195 -13.78 2.96 -19.21
CA VAL A 195 -12.41 3.30 -19.64
C VAL A 195 -12.33 3.13 -21.16
N LEU A 196 -12.12 4.24 -21.88
CA LEU A 196 -11.97 4.27 -23.33
C LEU A 196 -10.50 4.11 -23.71
N VAL A 197 -10.21 3.31 -24.74
CA VAL A 197 -8.85 3.16 -25.30
C VAL A 197 -8.87 3.54 -26.78
N ARG A 198 -7.90 4.37 -27.18
CA ARG A 198 -7.60 4.72 -28.57
C ARG A 198 -6.11 4.49 -28.84
N GLU A 199 -5.79 4.11 -30.06
CA GLU A 199 -4.41 3.95 -30.54
C GLU A 199 -4.09 5.03 -31.57
N ILE A 200 -2.94 5.70 -31.38
CA ILE A 200 -2.44 6.75 -32.26
C ILE A 200 -1.01 6.39 -32.69
N GLU A 201 -0.79 6.24 -33.99
CA GLU A 201 0.56 6.09 -34.55
C GLU A 201 1.27 7.45 -34.55
N GLN A 202 2.36 7.56 -33.78
CA GLN A 202 3.19 8.75 -33.68
C GLN A 202 4.67 8.39 -33.79
N ASP A 203 5.38 9.04 -34.72
CA ASP A 203 6.84 8.94 -34.90
C ASP A 203 7.36 7.49 -35.08
N GLY A 204 6.50 6.57 -35.54
CA GLY A 204 6.79 5.14 -35.72
C GLY A 204 6.40 4.24 -34.53
N ASN A 205 5.81 4.81 -33.48
CA ASN A 205 5.38 4.11 -32.27
C ASN A 205 3.87 4.23 -32.06
N THR A 206 3.23 3.15 -31.62
CA THR A 206 1.85 3.20 -31.13
C THR A 206 1.79 3.90 -29.76
N VAL A 207 1.00 4.96 -29.67
CA VAL A 207 0.64 5.66 -28.43
C VAL A 207 -0.77 5.25 -28.03
N TYR A 208 -0.88 4.61 -26.88
CA TYR A 208 -2.17 4.30 -26.27
C TYR A 208 -2.66 5.53 -25.51
N VAL A 209 -3.85 5.99 -25.87
CA VAL A 209 -4.56 7.11 -25.24
C VAL A 209 -5.78 6.56 -24.52
N ILE A 210 -5.79 6.69 -23.20
CA ILE A 210 -6.80 6.10 -22.32
C ILE A 210 -7.53 7.22 -21.58
N SER A 211 -8.86 7.22 -21.59
CA SER A 211 -9.67 8.28 -21.00
C SER A 211 -10.92 7.77 -20.28
N SER A 212 -11.39 8.53 -19.29
CA SER A 212 -12.69 8.30 -18.63
C SER A 212 -13.20 9.60 -18.00
N GLY A 213 -14.35 10.09 -18.48
CA GLY A 213 -14.86 11.41 -18.09
C GLY A 213 -13.97 12.53 -18.62
N GLY A 214 -13.52 13.43 -17.74
CA GLY A 214 -12.63 14.55 -18.10
C GLY A 214 -11.13 14.23 -18.04
N ASP A 215 -10.75 13.02 -17.65
CA ASP A 215 -9.34 12.62 -17.48
C ASP A 215 -8.85 11.79 -18.66
N GLU A 216 -7.63 12.10 -19.14
CA GLU A 216 -6.91 11.35 -20.18
C GLU A 216 -5.47 11.11 -19.74
N VAL A 217 -4.97 9.90 -19.99
CA VAL A 217 -3.58 9.48 -19.80
C VAL A 217 -3.04 8.88 -21.10
N ARG A 218 -1.74 8.99 -21.34
CA ARG A 218 -1.11 8.50 -22.58
C ARG A 218 0.18 7.75 -22.31
N PHE A 219 0.41 6.62 -22.95
CA PHE A 219 1.68 5.87 -22.84
C PHE A 219 2.03 5.10 -24.11
N SER A 220 3.30 4.72 -24.24
CA SER A 220 3.78 3.72 -25.22
C SER A 220 4.62 2.67 -24.50
N TYR A 221 4.67 1.46 -25.04
CA TYR A 221 5.69 0.49 -24.64
C TYR A 221 7.08 0.89 -25.20
N TRP A 222 8.17 0.34 -24.66
CA TRP A 222 9.49 0.41 -25.30
C TRP A 222 9.48 -0.31 -26.67
N THR A 223 10.34 0.14 -27.59
CA THR A 223 10.67 -0.57 -28.83
C THR A 223 11.90 -1.45 -28.66
N GLU A 224 12.18 -2.29 -29.66
CA GLU A 224 13.37 -3.17 -29.69
C GLU A 224 14.70 -2.40 -29.66
N ASP A 225 14.71 -1.11 -30.03
CA ASP A 225 15.88 -0.23 -29.96
C ASP A 225 16.32 0.10 -28.52
N PHE A 226 15.50 -0.20 -27.51
CA PHE A 226 15.80 0.13 -26.12
C PHE A 226 16.80 -0.85 -25.48
N ARG A 227 17.87 -0.33 -24.86
CA ARG A 227 18.88 -1.15 -24.15
C ARG A 227 18.23 -1.89 -22.97
N LYS A 228 18.34 -3.22 -22.94
CA LYS A 228 17.60 -4.13 -22.02
C LYS A 228 16.07 -4.24 -22.30
N TYR A 229 15.60 -4.03 -23.54
CA TYR A 229 14.19 -4.23 -23.94
C TYR A 229 13.62 -5.59 -23.48
N LYS A 230 12.46 -5.55 -22.83
CA LYS A 230 11.51 -6.68 -22.70
C LYS A 230 10.17 -6.20 -23.29
N PRO A 231 9.40 -7.04 -24.01
CA PRO A 231 8.08 -6.66 -24.52
C PRO A 231 7.11 -6.24 -23.40
N TYR A 232 6.27 -5.25 -23.72
CA TYR A 232 5.25 -4.66 -22.83
C TYR A 232 5.78 -3.88 -21.61
N ASN A 233 7.07 -3.53 -21.62
CA ASN A 233 7.62 -2.54 -20.69
C ASN A 233 7.07 -1.14 -21.03
N VAL A 234 6.39 -0.46 -20.10
CA VAL A 234 5.92 0.92 -20.29
C VAL A 234 7.12 1.87 -20.31
N SER A 235 7.20 2.72 -21.34
CA SER A 235 8.36 3.59 -21.56
C SER A 235 8.35 4.84 -20.68
N ARG A 236 7.30 5.65 -20.83
CA ARG A 236 6.88 6.82 -20.03
C ARG A 236 5.37 6.95 -20.17
N TYR A 237 4.73 7.70 -19.27
CA TYR A 237 3.33 8.08 -19.43
C TYR A 237 3.10 9.57 -19.12
N ARG A 238 1.98 10.10 -19.61
CA ARG A 238 1.50 11.47 -19.43
C ARG A 238 0.08 11.48 -18.85
N GLY A 239 -0.35 12.63 -18.32
CA GLY A 239 -1.69 12.81 -17.73
C GLY A 239 -1.77 12.54 -16.22
N ALA A 240 -0.63 12.35 -15.55
CA ALA A 240 -0.56 12.17 -14.11
C ALA A 240 -0.81 13.48 -13.35
N LYS A 241 -1.78 13.50 -12.43
CA LYS A 241 -2.02 14.65 -11.55
C LYS A 241 -1.01 14.69 -10.39
N LYS A 242 -0.53 15.90 -10.09
CA LYS A 242 0.27 16.24 -8.91
C LYS A 242 -0.58 17.08 -7.94
N GLY A 243 -0.29 17.03 -6.64
CA GLY A 243 -1.01 17.83 -5.63
C GLY A 243 -2.49 17.48 -5.49
N LEU A 244 -2.87 16.24 -5.81
CA LEU A 244 -4.25 15.75 -5.80
C LEU A 244 -4.87 15.65 -4.39
N VAL A 245 -4.02 15.57 -3.37
CA VAL A 245 -4.34 15.56 -1.94
C VAL A 245 -3.41 16.58 -1.30
N ASP A 246 -3.95 17.49 -0.49
CA ASP A 246 -3.16 18.49 0.23
C ASP A 246 -2.73 17.99 1.62
N ASP A 247 -1.73 18.66 2.20
CA ASP A 247 -1.17 18.30 3.52
C ASP A 247 -2.24 18.27 4.62
N GLN A 248 -3.22 19.18 4.57
CA GLN A 248 -4.31 19.19 5.56
C GLN A 248 -5.19 17.95 5.45
N THR A 249 -5.52 17.50 4.23
CA THR A 249 -6.26 16.26 4.00
C THR A 249 -5.49 15.02 4.49
N ILE A 250 -4.15 15.06 4.45
CA ILE A 250 -3.30 13.99 5.00
C ILE A 250 -3.32 14.00 6.53
N LEU A 251 -3.20 15.17 7.16
CA LEU A 251 -3.31 15.35 8.62
C LEU A 251 -4.71 14.96 9.14
N ASP A 252 -5.78 15.37 8.45
CA ASP A 252 -7.17 15.01 8.75
C ASP A 252 -7.46 13.51 8.51
N ALA A 253 -6.62 12.82 7.75
CA ALA A 253 -6.59 11.35 7.65
C ALA A 253 -5.85 10.68 8.82
N GLY A 254 -5.35 11.46 9.79
CA GLY A 254 -4.82 11.01 11.08
C GLY A 254 -3.30 10.99 11.20
N TYR A 255 -2.56 11.48 10.20
CA TYR A 255 -1.10 11.68 10.27
C TYR A 255 -0.72 12.80 11.24
N SER A 256 0.43 12.67 11.92
CA SER A 256 1.13 13.83 12.48
C SER A 256 1.93 14.60 11.42
N THR A 257 2.36 15.81 11.75
CA THR A 257 3.32 16.60 10.95
C THR A 257 4.63 15.84 10.68
N SER A 258 5.14 15.09 11.66
CA SER A 258 6.36 14.30 11.50
C SER A 258 6.15 13.10 10.58
N GLU A 259 5.02 12.39 10.71
CA GLU A 259 4.66 11.29 9.82
C GLU A 259 4.45 11.77 8.36
N LEU A 260 3.87 12.97 8.19
CA LEU A 260 3.69 13.64 6.91
C LEU A 260 5.05 14.01 6.28
N GLY A 261 5.98 14.55 7.07
CA GLY A 261 7.36 14.80 6.62
C GLY A 261 8.05 13.52 6.15
N ILE A 262 7.89 12.41 6.88
CA ILE A 262 8.47 11.11 6.49
C ILE A 262 7.79 10.53 5.24
N LEU A 263 6.47 10.73 5.04
CA LEU A 263 5.75 10.39 3.81
C LEU A 263 6.29 11.17 2.60
N HIS A 264 6.46 12.49 2.74
CA HIS A 264 7.01 13.34 1.68
C HIS A 264 8.43 12.96 1.31
N ALA A 265 9.29 12.77 2.31
CA ALA A 265 10.68 12.37 2.10
C ALA A 265 10.81 10.97 1.49
N ASN A 266 9.93 10.01 1.81
CA ASN A 266 9.96 8.66 1.25
C ASN A 266 9.23 8.57 -0.10
N ALA A 267 7.91 8.58 -0.06
CA ALA A 267 7.08 8.08 -1.15
C ALA A 267 6.77 9.19 -2.17
N MET A 268 6.27 10.34 -1.73
CA MET A 268 5.89 11.43 -2.66
C MET A 268 7.09 11.96 -3.46
N LYS A 269 8.29 11.96 -2.88
CA LYS A 269 9.54 12.25 -3.60
C LYS A 269 9.90 11.18 -4.64
N GLU A 270 9.65 9.90 -4.35
CA GLU A 270 9.86 8.79 -5.29
C GLU A 270 8.77 8.67 -6.37
N SER A 271 7.62 9.33 -6.21
CA SER A 271 6.55 9.38 -7.23
C SER A 271 6.44 10.70 -7.99
N GLY A 272 7.31 11.68 -7.69
CA GLY A 272 7.22 13.03 -8.24
C GLY A 272 5.93 13.77 -7.86
N GLY A 273 5.31 13.41 -6.72
CA GLY A 273 4.05 13.94 -6.24
C GLY A 273 2.79 13.33 -6.88
N THR A 274 2.92 12.19 -7.59
CA THR A 274 1.81 11.53 -8.31
C THR A 274 1.35 10.24 -7.62
N TYR A 275 0.09 9.85 -7.82
CA TYR A 275 -0.47 8.58 -7.32
C TYR A 275 -0.70 7.53 -8.42
N GLY A 276 -0.43 7.87 -9.68
CA GLY A 276 -0.58 6.99 -10.85
C GLY A 276 0.73 6.38 -11.38
N ALA A 277 1.87 6.73 -10.76
CA ALA A 277 3.20 6.29 -11.17
C ALA A 277 3.25 4.77 -11.40
N ILE A 278 3.70 4.32 -12.58
CA ILE A 278 3.71 2.91 -12.95
C ILE A 278 5.01 2.51 -13.64
N ASN A 279 5.48 1.31 -13.31
CA ASN A 279 6.67 0.64 -13.82
C ASN A 279 6.31 -0.82 -14.13
N THR A 280 6.79 -1.35 -15.25
CA THR A 280 6.52 -2.74 -15.66
C THR A 280 7.76 -3.47 -16.21
N TRP A 281 8.96 -2.89 -16.05
CA TRP A 281 10.20 -3.35 -16.71
C TRP A 281 11.12 -4.20 -15.83
N ASP A 282 11.04 -4.03 -14.51
CA ASP A 282 11.76 -4.85 -13.53
C ASP A 282 11.11 -6.24 -13.35
N ASP A 283 11.56 -6.98 -12.34
CA ASP A 283 11.09 -8.34 -12.05
C ASP A 283 9.90 -8.35 -11.06
N GLN A 284 9.32 -7.18 -10.73
CA GLN A 284 8.07 -7.06 -9.97
C GLN A 284 6.81 -7.14 -10.87
N LEU A 285 7.01 -7.25 -12.19
CA LEU A 285 6.01 -7.39 -13.26
C LEU A 285 5.15 -6.12 -13.50
N VAL A 286 4.52 -5.62 -12.44
CA VAL A 286 3.79 -4.35 -12.40
C VAL A 286 3.99 -3.73 -11.02
N SER A 287 4.59 -2.54 -10.98
CA SER A 287 4.73 -1.71 -9.78
C SER A 287 3.97 -0.41 -9.98
N TRP A 288 3.13 -0.01 -9.01
CA TRP A 288 2.21 1.13 -9.16
C TRP A 288 2.08 1.98 -7.89
N GLY A 289 1.68 3.24 -8.06
CA GLY A 289 1.30 4.14 -6.99
C GLY A 289 2.47 4.90 -6.37
N MET A 290 2.15 5.74 -5.39
CA MET A 290 3.08 6.72 -4.83
C MET A 290 4.27 6.13 -4.05
N ALA A 291 4.26 4.83 -3.75
CA ALA A 291 5.40 4.09 -3.19
C ALA A 291 5.83 2.87 -4.04
N GLN A 292 5.44 2.83 -5.33
CA GLN A 292 5.73 1.72 -6.25
C GLN A 292 5.39 0.33 -5.66
N PHE A 293 4.16 0.21 -5.15
CA PHE A 293 3.61 -1.04 -4.64
C PHE A 293 3.65 -2.10 -5.73
N ALA A 294 4.23 -3.26 -5.40
CA ALA A 294 4.75 -4.21 -6.36
C ALA A 294 3.85 -5.44 -6.50
N GLY A 295 3.64 -5.87 -7.74
CA GLY A 295 2.78 -7.00 -8.09
C GLY A 295 3.33 -8.33 -7.58
N HIS A 296 4.57 -8.66 -7.95
CA HIS A 296 5.19 -9.94 -7.61
C HIS A 296 5.44 -10.15 -6.11
N ALA A 297 5.89 -9.11 -5.39
CA ALA A 297 6.01 -9.11 -3.94
C ALA A 297 4.63 -9.11 -3.21
N GLY A 298 3.54 -8.83 -3.92
CA GLY A 298 2.17 -8.85 -3.39
C GLY A 298 1.72 -7.57 -2.68
N THR A 299 2.60 -6.57 -2.48
CA THR A 299 2.23 -5.30 -1.84
C THR A 299 1.18 -4.53 -2.65
N LEU A 300 1.17 -4.65 -3.98
CA LEU A 300 0.12 -4.10 -4.84
C LEU A 300 -1.23 -4.80 -4.63
N ALA A 301 -1.25 -6.12 -4.46
CA ALA A 301 -2.47 -6.87 -4.19
C ALA A 301 -3.05 -6.55 -2.79
N ALA A 302 -2.18 -6.40 -1.79
CA ALA A 302 -2.58 -5.98 -0.43
C ALA A 302 -3.11 -4.53 -0.40
N LEU A 303 -2.52 -3.61 -1.17
CA LEU A 303 -3.06 -2.26 -1.36
C LEU A 303 -4.44 -2.29 -2.02
N LEU A 304 -4.59 -3.03 -3.12
CA LEU A 304 -5.85 -3.15 -3.84
C LEU A 304 -6.95 -3.75 -2.94
N ALA A 305 -6.61 -4.67 -2.04
CA ALA A 305 -7.54 -5.19 -1.03
C ALA A 305 -7.95 -4.11 -0.02
N ALA A 306 -7.01 -3.30 0.47
CA ALA A 306 -7.31 -2.17 1.34
C ALA A 306 -8.17 -1.10 0.64
N LEU A 307 -7.95 -0.85 -0.66
CA LEU A 307 -8.75 0.07 -1.48
C LEU A 307 -10.18 -0.45 -1.73
N LYS A 308 -10.33 -1.77 -1.93
CA LYS A 308 -11.62 -2.47 -2.09
C LYS A 308 -12.48 -2.43 -0.84
N GLU A 309 -11.86 -2.55 0.34
CA GLU A 309 -12.54 -2.67 1.62
C GLU A 309 -12.76 -1.33 2.35
N ASN A 310 -11.93 -0.31 2.11
CA ASN A 310 -12.10 1.00 2.75
C ASN A 310 -13.32 1.73 2.14
N PRO A 311 -14.35 2.10 2.92
CA PRO A 311 -15.56 2.77 2.42
C PRO A 311 -15.30 4.09 1.69
N ARG A 312 -14.17 4.78 1.96
CA ARG A 312 -13.78 6.00 1.25
C ARG A 312 -13.41 5.71 -0.22
N SER A 313 -12.80 4.56 -0.51
CA SER A 313 -12.24 4.22 -1.83
C SER A 313 -12.96 3.10 -2.57
N ALA A 314 -13.81 2.31 -1.91
CA ALA A 314 -14.46 1.13 -2.50
C ALA A 314 -15.23 1.41 -3.80
N ALA A 315 -15.89 2.57 -3.91
CA ALA A 315 -16.60 2.99 -5.13
C ALA A 315 -15.63 3.29 -6.29
N ALA A 316 -14.53 3.99 -6.02
CA ALA A 316 -13.47 4.25 -7.00
C ALA A 316 -12.75 2.95 -7.39
N TYR A 317 -12.49 2.07 -6.41
CA TYR A 317 -11.92 0.74 -6.65
C TYR A 317 -12.78 -0.07 -7.63
N LYS A 318 -14.10 -0.08 -7.42
CA LYS A 318 -15.04 -0.76 -8.32
C LYS A 318 -14.95 -0.19 -9.74
N ARG A 319 -15.06 1.14 -9.89
CA ARG A 319 -15.01 1.85 -11.19
C ARG A 319 -13.72 1.56 -11.96
N TRP A 320 -12.57 1.65 -11.29
CA TRP A 320 -11.27 1.57 -11.96
C TRP A 320 -10.79 0.13 -12.17
N PHE A 321 -11.04 -0.78 -11.23
CA PHE A 321 -10.51 -2.15 -11.29
C PHE A 321 -11.59 -3.18 -11.59
N ALA A 322 -12.59 -3.34 -10.72
CA ALA A 322 -13.56 -4.43 -10.82
C ALA A 322 -14.39 -4.38 -12.11
N ASP A 323 -14.83 -3.18 -12.50
CA ASP A 323 -15.60 -2.93 -13.73
C ASP A 323 -14.75 -3.01 -15.00
N ASN A 324 -13.42 -3.13 -14.87
CA ASN A 324 -12.50 -3.45 -15.96
C ASN A 324 -11.96 -4.90 -15.88
N GLY A 325 -12.57 -5.76 -15.04
CA GLY A 325 -12.24 -7.18 -14.96
C GLY A 325 -11.06 -7.54 -14.04
N LEU A 326 -10.53 -6.58 -13.28
CA LEU A 326 -9.44 -6.78 -12.31
C LEU A 326 -9.98 -6.74 -10.88
N ASP A 327 -9.73 -7.79 -10.11
CA ASP A 327 -10.06 -7.87 -8.69
C ASP A 327 -8.89 -8.46 -7.87
N VAL A 328 -9.03 -8.57 -6.55
CA VAL A 328 -8.11 -9.29 -5.67
C VAL A 328 -8.82 -10.31 -4.78
N GLU A 329 -8.18 -11.46 -4.62
CA GLU A 329 -8.59 -12.56 -3.73
C GLU A 329 -7.49 -12.82 -2.68
N TYR A 330 -7.88 -13.34 -1.52
CA TYR A 330 -6.95 -13.89 -0.53
C TYR A 330 -7.12 -15.42 -0.51
N GLY A 331 -6.07 -16.16 -0.85
CA GLY A 331 -6.17 -17.61 -0.99
C GLY A 331 -4.86 -18.25 -1.46
N ALA A 332 -4.94 -19.50 -1.91
CA ALA A 332 -3.84 -20.19 -2.56
C ALA A 332 -3.73 -19.76 -4.03
N TYR A 333 -2.54 -19.38 -4.50
CA TYR A 333 -2.32 -18.89 -5.86
C TYR A 333 -0.97 -19.36 -6.45
N PRO A 334 -0.84 -19.47 -7.80
CA PRO A 334 0.42 -19.77 -8.46
C PRO A 334 1.43 -18.63 -8.29
N TRP A 335 2.66 -18.97 -7.94
CA TRP A 335 3.76 -18.02 -7.77
C TRP A 335 5.09 -18.69 -8.12
N LYS A 336 5.81 -18.14 -9.11
CA LYS A 336 6.91 -18.84 -9.81
C LYS A 336 6.50 -20.31 -10.09
N ASP A 337 7.39 -21.28 -9.85
CA ASP A 337 7.13 -22.72 -10.02
C ASP A 337 6.42 -23.40 -8.83
N THR A 338 5.73 -22.63 -7.96
CA THR A 338 5.12 -23.15 -6.73
C THR A 338 3.75 -22.50 -6.43
N THR A 339 3.18 -22.80 -5.26
CA THR A 339 1.92 -22.23 -4.77
C THR A 339 2.17 -21.50 -3.45
N LYS A 340 1.61 -20.30 -3.30
CA LYS A 340 1.64 -19.51 -2.05
C LYS A 340 0.24 -19.20 -1.54
N LYS A 341 0.11 -18.86 -0.26
CA LYS A 341 -1.14 -18.37 0.36
C LYS A 341 -0.98 -16.89 0.68
N GLY A 342 -1.85 -16.03 0.13
CA GLY A 342 -1.77 -14.59 0.32
C GLY A 342 -2.75 -13.80 -0.55
N TRP A 343 -2.63 -12.47 -0.50
CA TRP A 343 -3.30 -11.58 -1.45
C TRP A 343 -2.68 -11.72 -2.83
N HIS A 344 -3.53 -11.83 -3.84
CA HIS A 344 -3.11 -11.90 -5.24
C HIS A 344 -4.14 -11.23 -6.15
N VAL A 345 -3.66 -10.72 -7.29
CA VAL A 345 -4.54 -10.21 -8.34
C VAL A 345 -5.27 -11.37 -9.02
N VAL A 346 -6.49 -11.08 -9.45
CA VAL A 346 -7.37 -11.98 -10.20
C VAL A 346 -7.92 -11.19 -11.38
N VAL A 347 -7.60 -11.61 -12.61
CA VAL A 347 -8.02 -10.90 -13.83
C VAL A 347 -8.84 -11.83 -14.71
N LYS A 348 -9.99 -11.34 -15.18
CA LYS A 348 -10.94 -12.10 -16.00
C LYS A 348 -10.76 -11.74 -17.48
N ASP A 349 -10.47 -12.76 -18.29
CA ASP A 349 -10.30 -12.69 -19.74
C ASP A 349 -11.35 -13.62 -20.38
N GLY A 350 -12.59 -13.10 -20.49
CA GLY A 350 -13.76 -13.91 -20.84
C GLY A 350 -14.03 -15.02 -19.81
N GLU A 351 -13.92 -16.29 -20.23
CA GLU A 351 -14.03 -17.46 -19.35
C GLU A 351 -12.74 -17.77 -18.57
N LYS A 352 -11.59 -17.21 -19.00
CA LYS A 352 -10.29 -17.46 -18.39
C LYS A 352 -10.08 -16.55 -17.18
N VAL A 353 -9.48 -17.08 -16.12
CA VAL A 353 -9.15 -16.31 -14.91
C VAL A 353 -7.67 -16.45 -14.58
N HIS A 354 -6.93 -15.37 -14.83
CA HIS A 354 -5.51 -15.24 -14.51
C HIS A 354 -5.30 -14.92 -13.03
N ARG A 355 -4.20 -15.39 -12.43
CA ARG A 355 -3.89 -15.16 -10.99
C ARG A 355 -2.41 -14.95 -10.71
N GLY A 356 -2.09 -14.16 -9.69
CA GLY A 356 -0.71 -13.99 -9.21
C GLY A 356 0.23 -13.43 -10.29
N ASP A 357 1.37 -14.09 -10.51
CA ASP A 357 2.37 -13.69 -11.49
C ASP A 357 1.85 -13.74 -12.94
N ASP A 358 1.00 -14.72 -13.25
CA ASP A 358 0.28 -14.82 -14.53
C ASP A 358 -0.77 -13.71 -14.67
N GLY A 359 -1.41 -13.33 -13.56
CA GLY A 359 -2.28 -12.15 -13.46
C GLY A 359 -1.54 -10.85 -13.79
N TRP A 360 -0.42 -10.58 -13.15
CA TRP A 360 0.37 -9.37 -13.42
C TRP A 360 1.00 -9.36 -14.82
N SER A 361 1.44 -10.53 -15.31
CA SER A 361 1.92 -10.70 -16.67
C SER A 361 0.81 -10.38 -17.70
N TYR A 362 -0.43 -10.80 -17.44
CA TYR A 362 -1.58 -10.42 -18.26
C TYR A 362 -1.86 -8.91 -18.17
N VAL A 363 -1.96 -8.31 -16.97
CA VAL A 363 -2.15 -6.86 -16.78
C VAL A 363 -1.17 -6.05 -17.64
N ARG A 364 0.11 -6.42 -17.64
CA ARG A 364 1.15 -5.72 -18.41
C ARG A 364 0.90 -5.70 -19.92
N THR A 365 0.19 -6.68 -20.46
CA THR A 365 -0.13 -6.75 -21.91
C THR A 365 -1.37 -5.97 -22.32
N GLN A 366 -2.19 -5.50 -21.36
CA GLN A 366 -3.50 -4.90 -21.63
C GLN A 366 -3.50 -3.37 -21.43
N PRO A 367 -3.54 -2.55 -22.51
CA PRO A 367 -3.51 -1.09 -22.40
C PRO A 367 -4.67 -0.51 -21.58
N ARG A 368 -5.85 -1.15 -21.62
CA ARG A 368 -7.02 -0.77 -20.80
C ARG A 368 -6.72 -0.88 -19.30
N LEU A 369 -6.05 -1.95 -18.87
CA LEU A 369 -5.73 -2.17 -17.45
C LEU A 369 -4.61 -1.25 -16.98
N LEU A 370 -3.54 -1.08 -17.75
CA LEU A 370 -2.47 -0.13 -17.44
C LEU A 370 -2.99 1.32 -17.38
N GLY A 371 -3.82 1.71 -18.36
CA GLY A 371 -4.48 3.02 -18.36
C GLY A 371 -5.47 3.20 -17.21
N ALA A 372 -6.17 2.15 -16.79
CA ALA A 372 -7.04 2.19 -15.60
C ALA A 372 -6.23 2.38 -14.30
N PHE A 373 -5.04 1.77 -14.16
CA PHE A 373 -4.12 2.07 -13.05
C PHE A 373 -3.64 3.52 -13.08
N MET A 374 -3.26 4.05 -14.25
CA MET A 374 -2.84 5.45 -14.40
C MET A 374 -3.98 6.42 -14.03
N LEU A 375 -5.22 6.17 -14.51
CA LEU A 375 -6.41 6.98 -14.22
C LEU A 375 -6.87 6.86 -12.76
N ALA A 376 -6.76 5.67 -12.14
CA ALA A 376 -7.01 5.52 -10.70
C ALA A 376 -6.06 6.38 -9.85
N GLY A 377 -4.84 6.63 -10.35
CA GLY A 377 -3.90 7.57 -9.75
C GLY A 377 -4.28 9.06 -9.85
N ASN A 378 -5.33 9.38 -10.60
CA ASN A 378 -5.92 10.72 -10.69
C ASN A 378 -7.19 10.87 -9.82
N ASP A 379 -7.58 9.82 -9.09
CA ASP A 379 -8.75 9.78 -8.22
C ASP A 379 -8.36 10.09 -6.74
N PRO A 380 -8.88 11.17 -6.12
CA PRO A 380 -8.53 11.53 -4.75
C PRO A 380 -8.84 10.45 -3.71
N ALA A 381 -9.88 9.64 -3.91
CA ALA A 381 -10.23 8.58 -2.98
C ALA A 381 -9.21 7.43 -3.00
N ILE A 382 -8.67 7.12 -4.19
CA ILE A 382 -7.58 6.16 -4.36
C ILE A 382 -6.28 6.73 -3.76
N ALA A 383 -5.97 8.01 -3.99
CA ALA A 383 -4.80 8.67 -3.43
C ALA A 383 -4.79 8.67 -1.89
N VAL A 384 -5.93 9.03 -1.26
CA VAL A 384 -6.12 8.94 0.20
C VAL A 384 -6.03 7.49 0.71
N GLY A 385 -6.47 6.51 -0.09
CA GLY A 385 -6.27 5.10 0.22
C GLY A 385 -4.80 4.65 0.19
N GLN A 386 -4.02 5.13 -0.78
CA GLN A 386 -2.58 4.82 -0.89
C GLN A 386 -1.77 5.34 0.30
N ILE A 387 -1.99 6.58 0.73
CA ILE A 387 -1.29 7.14 1.91
C ILE A 387 -1.65 6.39 3.19
N LEU A 388 -2.94 6.08 3.41
CA LEU A 388 -3.39 5.35 4.60
C LEU A 388 -2.78 3.95 4.67
N PHE A 389 -2.77 3.23 3.55
CA PHE A 389 -2.12 1.92 3.45
C PHE A 389 -0.61 2.02 3.69
N TRP A 390 0.07 3.03 3.14
CA TRP A 390 1.51 3.21 3.34
C TRP A 390 1.86 3.55 4.80
N ARG A 391 1.06 4.40 5.47
CA ARG A 391 1.20 4.67 6.90
C ARG A 391 1.09 3.38 7.72
N GLU A 392 0.02 2.63 7.50
CA GLU A 392 -0.29 1.39 8.24
C GLU A 392 0.78 0.30 8.01
N LYS A 393 1.25 0.14 6.77
CA LYS A 393 2.00 -1.06 6.34
C LYS A 393 3.47 -0.83 6.00
N PHE A 394 3.93 0.41 5.91
CA PHE A 394 5.35 0.73 5.71
C PHE A 394 5.89 1.58 6.86
N LEU A 395 5.33 2.77 7.08
CA LEU A 395 5.75 3.69 8.14
C LEU A 395 5.67 3.01 9.52
N ASN A 396 4.46 2.59 9.92
CA ASN A 396 4.21 2.05 11.25
C ASN A 396 4.96 0.73 11.48
N ARG A 397 5.03 -0.16 10.49
CA ARG A 397 5.79 -1.43 10.60
C ARG A 397 7.29 -1.21 10.74
N ALA A 398 7.86 -0.23 10.07
CA ALA A 398 9.28 0.11 10.19
C ALA A 398 9.64 0.63 11.58
N ILE A 399 8.85 1.58 12.11
CA ILE A 399 9.15 2.28 13.36
C ILE A 399 8.73 1.48 14.62
N ARG A 400 7.70 0.63 14.51
CA ARG A 400 7.24 -0.25 15.61
C ARG A 400 7.94 -1.61 15.65
N LYS A 401 8.86 -1.88 14.72
CA LYS A 401 9.61 -3.14 14.66
C LYS A 401 10.41 -3.35 15.96
N ILE A 402 10.23 -4.49 16.62
CA ILE A 402 11.03 -4.85 17.81
C ILE A 402 12.45 -5.23 17.39
N ILE A 403 13.43 -4.65 18.08
CA ILE A 403 14.86 -4.96 17.94
C ILE A 403 15.52 -5.09 19.33
N GLY A 404 16.64 -5.80 19.38
CA GLY A 404 17.39 -6.06 20.61
C GLY A 404 16.76 -7.12 21.51
N GLU A 405 15.85 -7.96 21.00
CA GLU A 405 15.29 -9.11 21.73
C GLU A 405 16.33 -10.23 21.85
N GLU A 406 16.45 -10.82 23.04
CA GLU A 406 17.20 -12.05 23.28
C GLU A 406 16.33 -12.98 24.12
N LYS A 407 15.84 -14.06 23.49
CA LYS A 407 14.79 -14.92 24.03
C LYS A 407 15.13 -15.48 25.42
N GLY A 408 14.35 -15.07 26.42
CA GLY A 408 14.53 -15.48 27.82
C GLY A 408 15.55 -14.65 28.61
N VAL A 409 16.11 -13.59 28.01
CA VAL A 409 17.05 -12.65 28.64
C VAL A 409 16.50 -11.22 28.59
N ARG A 410 16.00 -10.76 27.44
CA ARG A 410 15.44 -9.40 27.25
C ARG A 410 14.38 -9.38 26.14
N SER A 411 13.35 -8.54 26.27
CA SER A 411 12.25 -8.39 25.31
C SER A 411 12.63 -7.65 24.02
N GLY A 412 13.71 -6.86 24.05
CA GLY A 412 13.92 -5.81 23.06
C GLY A 412 12.95 -4.63 23.28
N ALA A 413 12.96 -3.70 22.32
CA ALA A 413 12.06 -2.54 22.28
C ALA A 413 11.84 -2.10 20.82
N ARG A 414 10.87 -1.22 20.55
CA ARG A 414 10.56 -0.74 19.19
C ARG A 414 11.69 0.17 18.67
N VAL A 415 11.95 0.15 17.36
CA VAL A 415 12.90 1.07 16.69
C VAL A 415 12.68 2.53 17.12
N MET A 416 11.42 2.97 17.21
CA MET A 416 11.01 4.32 17.64
C MET A 416 11.27 4.66 19.11
N GLU A 417 11.69 3.71 19.95
CA GLU A 417 12.12 3.99 21.34
C GLU A 417 13.64 4.20 21.41
N TYR A 418 14.40 3.51 20.55
CA TYR A 418 15.83 3.72 20.40
C TYR A 418 16.13 5.02 19.65
N VAL A 419 15.50 5.26 18.49
CA VAL A 419 15.70 6.45 17.65
C VAL A 419 14.40 7.25 17.50
N THR A 420 14.46 8.56 17.73
CA THR A 420 13.29 9.45 17.90
C THR A 420 13.40 10.78 17.14
N ALA A 421 14.44 10.95 16.32
CA ALA A 421 14.55 12.05 15.37
C ALA A 421 13.81 11.69 14.07
N GLU A 422 13.09 12.66 13.50
CA GLU A 422 12.30 12.50 12.27
C GLU A 422 13.16 11.95 11.12
N ARG A 423 14.37 12.48 10.94
CA ARG A 423 15.31 12.05 9.90
C ARG A 423 15.81 10.62 10.13
N THR A 424 16.10 10.23 11.37
CA THR A 424 16.59 8.88 11.68
C THR A 424 15.49 7.86 11.45
N LEU A 425 14.25 8.16 11.84
CA LEU A 425 13.10 7.32 11.52
C LEU A 425 12.79 7.28 10.02
N ALA A 426 12.96 8.39 9.29
CA ALA A 426 12.86 8.38 7.83
C ALA A 426 13.88 7.44 7.16
N LEU A 427 15.12 7.36 7.68
CA LEU A 427 16.14 6.42 7.22
C LEU A 427 15.74 4.95 7.53
N MET A 428 15.13 4.68 8.68
CA MET A 428 14.63 3.34 9.04
C MET A 428 13.43 2.91 8.19
N VAL A 429 12.52 3.84 7.90
CA VAL A 429 11.38 3.62 6.98
C VAL A 429 11.89 3.38 5.56
N ARG A 430 12.87 4.16 5.10
CA ARG A 430 13.50 3.93 3.80
C ARG A 430 14.25 2.59 3.73
N LEU A 431 14.88 2.16 4.82
CA LEU A 431 15.46 0.81 4.90
C LEU A 431 14.35 -0.26 4.82
N PHE A 432 13.22 -0.07 5.50
CA PHE A 432 12.10 -1.01 5.50
C PHE A 432 11.44 -1.15 4.12
N ASN A 433 11.19 -0.04 3.41
CA ASN A 433 10.58 -0.05 2.08
C ASN A 433 11.35 -0.92 1.07
N TRP A 434 12.68 -0.94 1.18
CA TRP A 434 13.57 -1.63 0.23
C TRP A 434 14.09 -2.98 0.75
N MET A 435 14.20 -3.16 2.07
CA MET A 435 14.86 -4.30 2.72
C MET A 435 14.25 -4.58 4.11
N PRO A 436 12.96 -4.99 4.22
CA PRO A 436 12.24 -5.01 5.51
C PRO A 436 12.88 -5.90 6.58
N ALA A 437 13.38 -7.09 6.20
CA ALA A 437 14.11 -7.98 7.11
C ALA A 437 15.44 -7.40 7.64
N TYR A 438 16.01 -6.39 6.96
CA TYR A 438 17.28 -5.77 7.35
C TYR A 438 17.10 -4.76 8.48
N VAL A 439 15.90 -4.22 8.74
CA VAL A 439 15.63 -3.37 9.90
C VAL A 439 15.99 -4.09 11.20
N ARG A 440 15.48 -5.32 11.40
CA ARG A 440 15.84 -6.13 12.58
C ARG A 440 17.28 -6.65 12.50
N ARG A 441 17.68 -7.26 11.37
CA ARG A 441 19.02 -7.87 11.22
C ARG A 441 20.17 -6.87 11.42
N TRP A 442 20.03 -5.64 10.94
CA TRP A 442 21.01 -4.58 11.20
C TRP A 442 20.83 -3.98 12.59
N GLY A 443 19.59 -3.77 13.06
CA GLY A 443 19.32 -3.22 14.38
C GLY A 443 19.92 -4.06 15.52
N ASP A 444 19.64 -5.37 15.53
CA ASP A 444 20.16 -6.32 16.53
C ASP A 444 21.70 -6.34 16.55
N ARG A 445 22.35 -6.25 15.38
CA ARG A 445 23.81 -6.17 15.26
C ARG A 445 24.35 -4.80 15.70
N PHE A 446 23.70 -3.69 15.34
CA PHE A 446 24.11 -2.34 15.73
C PHE A 446 24.01 -2.12 17.24
N LEU A 447 23.00 -2.69 17.90
CA LEU A 447 22.90 -2.71 19.36
C LEU A 447 24.05 -3.50 20.01
N ALA A 448 24.49 -4.60 19.39
CA ALA A 448 25.66 -5.35 19.85
C ALA A 448 26.98 -4.58 19.62
N GLU A 449 27.17 -3.95 18.45
CA GLU A 449 28.34 -3.10 18.15
C GLU A 449 28.45 -1.93 19.12
N LEU A 450 27.34 -1.26 19.43
CA LEU A 450 27.30 -0.19 20.43
C LEU A 450 27.58 -0.70 21.85
N ALA A 451 27.05 -1.87 22.24
CA ALA A 451 27.29 -2.44 23.56
C ALA A 451 28.73 -2.93 23.78
N GLU A 452 29.48 -3.23 22.70
CA GLU A 452 30.92 -3.48 22.77
C GLU A 452 31.72 -2.17 22.86
N ALA A 453 31.26 -1.09 22.20
CA ALA A 453 31.91 0.21 22.21
C ALA A 453 31.69 1.02 23.52
N GLU A 454 30.51 0.91 24.12
CA GLU A 454 30.04 1.69 25.27
C GLU A 454 29.76 0.80 26.51
N PRO A 455 30.75 0.05 27.05
CA PRO A 455 30.52 -1.01 28.05
C PRO A 455 30.02 -0.52 29.41
N ASP A 456 30.17 0.77 29.73
CA ASP A 456 29.63 1.39 30.94
C ASP A 456 28.14 1.80 30.81
N ARG A 457 27.52 1.56 29.64
CA ARG A 457 26.18 2.05 29.27
C ARG A 457 25.26 0.89 28.87
N ASP A 458 24.06 0.83 29.45
CA ASP A 458 23.04 -0.14 29.05
C ASP A 458 22.35 0.29 27.74
N ILE A 459 22.98 -0.04 26.61
CA ILE A 459 22.52 0.26 25.25
C ILE A 459 21.17 -0.37 24.92
N TYR A 460 20.81 -1.50 25.55
CA TYR A 460 19.53 -2.19 25.30
C TYR A 460 18.36 -1.53 26.03
N LYS A 461 18.65 -0.62 26.97
CA LYS A 461 17.65 0.19 27.64
C LYS A 461 17.50 1.55 26.95
N THR A 462 16.43 1.70 26.20
CA THR A 462 16.04 2.91 25.45
C THR A 462 16.15 4.21 26.26
N SER A 463 15.87 4.17 27.57
CA SER A 463 15.99 5.32 28.47
C SER A 463 17.45 5.78 28.76
N THR A 464 18.48 5.11 28.23
CA THR A 464 19.88 5.56 28.32
C THR A 464 20.32 6.37 27.11
N TRP A 465 19.53 6.41 26.03
CA TRP A 465 19.93 6.96 24.74
C TRP A 465 19.85 8.49 24.66
N ASP A 466 20.87 9.09 24.05
CA ASP A 466 21.06 10.52 23.78
C ASP A 466 21.23 10.78 22.28
N GLN A 467 21.57 12.02 21.92
CA GLN A 467 21.80 12.43 20.53
C GLN A 467 22.97 11.67 19.88
N ASP A 468 24.07 11.46 20.61
CA ASP A 468 25.31 10.92 20.05
C ASP A 468 25.14 9.45 19.58
N LEU A 469 24.41 8.62 20.33
CA LEU A 469 24.04 7.26 19.87
C LEU A 469 23.10 7.28 18.66
N GLU A 470 22.19 8.24 18.61
CA GLU A 470 21.21 8.36 17.51
C GLU A 470 21.86 8.88 16.21
N ASP A 471 22.77 9.83 16.30
CA ASP A 471 23.57 10.29 15.16
C ASP A 471 24.51 9.17 14.66
N TRP A 472 25.16 8.42 15.57
CA TRP A 472 25.94 7.22 15.22
C TRP A 472 25.06 6.21 14.46
N TRP A 473 23.85 5.94 14.93
CA TRP A 473 22.91 5.00 14.30
C TRP A 473 22.52 5.47 12.89
N ALA A 474 22.18 6.74 12.73
CA ALA A 474 21.85 7.33 11.45
C ALA A 474 23.03 7.22 10.46
N GLU A 475 24.25 7.53 10.89
CA GLU A 475 25.46 7.37 10.07
C GLU A 475 25.75 5.90 9.71
N ARG A 476 25.55 4.98 10.66
CA ARG A 476 25.76 3.54 10.47
C ARG A 476 24.80 2.95 9.44
N VAL A 477 23.50 3.32 9.51
CA VAL A 477 22.47 2.97 8.51
C VAL A 477 22.80 3.55 7.14
N MET A 478 23.14 4.85 7.05
CA MET A 478 23.53 5.50 5.79
C MET A 478 24.77 4.83 5.18
N LYS A 479 25.75 4.43 5.99
CA LYS A 479 26.96 3.73 5.52
C LYS A 479 26.62 2.36 4.93
N GLU A 480 25.99 1.46 5.69
CA GLU A 480 25.76 0.10 5.19
C GLU A 480 24.83 0.09 3.97
N ARG A 481 23.91 1.06 3.85
CA ARG A 481 23.10 1.15 2.65
C ARG A 481 23.93 1.48 1.41
N ARG A 482 24.88 2.44 1.49
CA ARG A 482 25.82 2.77 0.41
C ARG A 482 26.69 1.57 0.03
N ASP A 483 27.11 0.77 1.03
CA ASP A 483 27.91 -0.44 0.81
C ASP A 483 27.13 -1.56 0.08
N VAL A 484 25.78 -1.56 0.14
CA VAL A 484 24.91 -2.64 -0.41
C VAL A 484 24.18 -2.26 -1.71
N LYS A 485 23.91 -0.98 -1.99
CA LYS A 485 23.53 -0.48 -3.33
C LYS A 485 23.96 0.98 -3.45
N LYS A 486 24.53 1.37 -4.60
CA LYS A 486 24.64 2.80 -4.97
C LYS A 486 23.23 3.44 -4.89
N GLY A 487 23.14 4.64 -4.32
CA GLY A 487 21.89 5.38 -4.14
C GLY A 487 22.03 6.45 -3.05
N SER A 488 21.57 7.68 -3.29
CA SER A 488 21.90 8.81 -2.41
C SER A 488 21.06 8.81 -1.11
N TYR A 489 21.64 8.22 -0.05
CA TYR A 489 21.24 8.49 1.33
C TYR A 489 21.83 9.81 1.86
N ASP A 490 22.86 10.33 1.18
CA ASP A 490 23.55 11.58 1.55
C ASP A 490 22.68 12.83 1.34
N THR A 491 21.80 12.80 0.33
CA THR A 491 20.80 13.86 0.04
C THR A 491 19.39 13.51 0.53
N TYR A 492 19.30 12.51 1.40
CA TYR A 492 18.03 11.98 1.87
C TYR A 492 17.53 12.66 3.15
N ALA A 493 16.22 12.96 3.20
CA ALA A 493 15.52 13.57 4.33
C ALA A 493 16.34 14.72 4.99
N LEU A 494 16.83 15.67 4.20
CA LEU A 494 17.63 16.80 4.69
C LEU A 494 16.77 17.92 5.29
N ASP A 495 15.48 17.86 4.96
CA ASP A 495 14.36 18.69 5.37
C ASP A 495 13.76 18.28 6.74
N LEU A 496 14.03 17.05 7.20
CA LEU A 496 13.51 16.52 8.47
C LEU A 496 14.49 16.74 9.64
N SER A 497 13.96 16.88 10.85
CA SER A 497 14.77 17.15 12.03
C SER A 497 15.71 16.00 12.39
N ARG A 498 16.93 16.34 12.82
CA ARG A 498 17.93 15.42 13.39
C ARG A 498 17.88 15.34 14.91
N THR A 499 17.15 16.24 15.57
CA THR A 499 17.15 16.33 17.02
C THR A 499 16.39 15.16 17.63
N ARG A 500 17.00 14.45 18.57
CA ARG A 500 16.37 13.40 19.38
C ARG A 500 15.07 13.91 20.02
N GLY A 501 14.00 13.13 19.92
CA GLY A 501 12.66 13.49 20.41
C GLY A 501 11.88 14.49 19.53
N SER A 502 12.28 14.70 18.27
CA SER A 502 11.54 15.55 17.33
C SER A 502 10.37 14.85 16.64
N PHE A 503 10.38 13.52 16.54
CA PHE A 503 9.28 12.76 15.94
C PHE A 503 8.08 12.65 16.88
N VAL A 504 6.91 13.09 16.41
CA VAL A 504 5.63 12.99 17.12
C VAL A 504 4.72 11.97 16.41
N VAL A 505 4.07 11.09 17.16
CA VAL A 505 3.07 10.12 16.64
C VAL A 505 1.71 10.81 16.49
N GLY A 506 0.94 10.52 15.43
CA GLY A 506 -0.41 11.07 15.26
C GLY A 506 -1.42 10.50 16.27
N GLU A 507 -2.26 11.36 16.83
CA GLU A 507 -3.09 11.12 18.05
C GLU A 507 -4.25 10.11 17.90
N ASN A 508 -4.32 9.33 16.82
CA ASN A 508 -5.36 8.32 16.59
C ASN A 508 -4.82 6.90 16.84
N GLU A 509 -4.65 6.54 18.11
CA GLU A 509 -4.50 5.15 18.59
C GLU A 509 -5.76 4.67 19.34
#